data_AF-A0A3A4UQU3-F1
#
_entry.id   AF-A0A3A4UQU3-F1
#
_cell.length_a   1.000
_cell.length_b   1.000
_cell.length_c   1.000
_cell.angle_alpha   90.00
_cell.angle_beta   90.00
_cell.angle_gamma   90.00
#
_symmetry.space_group_name_H-M   'P 1'
#
loop_
_entity.id
_entity.type
_entity.pdbx_description
1 polymer ?
#
loop_
_entity_poly.entity_id
_entity_poly.type
_entity_poly.pdbx_seq_one_letter_code
_entity_poly.pdbx_strand_id
1 'polypeptide(L)'
;MASQKKVVEVIVPDVHNNWEIYRRLMRVLDADSRIARVFLMGDLRPNEAIYYDKVAEFAKGAGAAKAFEKLKGAEKSLQRLIERFGEEGFNDALVNGTLGQSERKVLSEYDSAVSALNVIGRDIYAKESALDYDKHEVELSAIKKKHGRVQLFGTPGNHDTVFIKDRVKSVSWLPYDQTLESEGIIGALVCREKFGEMHQQFNGPNLAYAPLGPEGDDDYDDLAKSRLYQEYSGVPLDLIVSHCGGHWGKVRGSYRGGLGITKLGEENQGLVNYAGHDHSGIVYRDPKTKVLVIRPGVNYIAKVFREGKNVSEIWMYRVPQGQGGRVRAA
;
A
#
# COMPACT_ATOMS: atom_id res chain seq x y z
N MET A 1 -32.81 -17.74 -2.95
CA MET A 1 -31.82 -16.66 -2.72
C MET A 1 -31.98 -16.22 -1.28
N ALA A 2 -30.94 -16.32 -0.46
CA ALA A 2 -30.99 -15.76 0.89
C ALA A 2 -31.16 -14.23 0.77
N SER A 3 -32.10 -13.64 1.51
CA SER A 3 -32.20 -12.18 1.65
C SER A 3 -30.84 -11.67 2.12
N GLN A 4 -30.21 -10.80 1.34
CA GLN A 4 -28.94 -10.20 1.72
C GLN A 4 -29.18 -9.35 2.97
N LYS A 5 -28.35 -9.56 4.00
CA LYS A 5 -28.54 -8.88 5.29
C LYS A 5 -28.12 -7.43 5.15
N LYS A 6 -28.97 -6.50 5.60
CA LYS A 6 -28.58 -5.09 5.74
C LYS A 6 -27.39 -4.97 6.70
N VAL A 7 -26.31 -4.35 6.24
CA VAL A 7 -25.10 -4.07 7.00
C VAL A 7 -24.91 -2.57 7.20
N VAL A 8 -24.34 -2.22 8.35
CA VAL A 8 -23.87 -0.88 8.65
C VAL A 8 -22.36 -0.97 8.81
N GLU A 9 -21.62 -0.22 8.01
CA GLU A 9 -20.17 -0.30 7.93
C GLU A 9 -19.55 1.09 7.84
N VAL A 10 -18.28 1.19 8.19
CA VAL A 10 -17.53 2.44 8.24
C VAL A 10 -16.31 2.35 7.33
N ILE A 11 -16.04 3.41 6.57
CA ILE A 11 -14.90 3.56 5.68
C ILE A 11 -13.98 4.61 6.28
N VAL A 12 -12.71 4.24 6.45
CA VAL A 12 -11.63 5.09 6.94
C VAL A 12 -10.56 5.14 5.85
N PRO A 13 -10.54 6.20 5.02
CA PRO A 13 -9.49 6.40 4.05
C PRO A 13 -8.22 6.95 4.72
N ASP A 14 -7.08 6.75 4.06
CA ASP A 14 -5.78 7.45 4.19
C ASP A 14 -5.58 8.16 5.53
N VAL A 15 -4.87 7.51 6.45
CA VAL A 15 -4.65 8.04 7.80
C VAL A 15 -3.50 9.04 7.81
N HIS A 16 -2.40 8.75 7.10
CA HIS A 16 -1.20 9.59 7.05
C HIS A 16 -0.78 10.16 8.42
N ASN A 17 -0.71 9.31 9.46
CA ASN A 17 -0.42 9.71 10.84
C ASN A 17 -1.38 10.76 11.46
N ASN A 18 -2.58 10.96 10.91
CA ASN A 18 -3.64 11.75 11.54
C ASN A 18 -4.34 10.94 12.65
N TRP A 19 -3.73 10.93 13.84
CA TRP A 19 -4.22 10.16 15.00
C TRP A 19 -5.63 10.53 15.46
N GLU A 20 -6.15 11.70 15.09
CA GLU A 20 -7.53 12.09 15.40
C GLU A 20 -8.56 11.21 14.68
N ILE A 21 -8.16 10.52 13.60
CA ILE A 21 -9.00 9.56 12.88
C ILE A 21 -9.50 8.45 13.82
N TYR A 22 -8.64 7.93 14.70
CA TYR A 22 -8.98 6.83 15.61
C TYR A 22 -9.94 7.29 16.70
N ARG A 23 -9.74 8.50 17.23
CA ARG A 23 -10.67 9.09 18.19
C ARG A 23 -12.04 9.36 17.57
N ARG A 24 -12.07 9.84 16.32
CA ARG A 24 -13.32 10.05 15.60
C ARG A 24 -14.01 8.73 15.30
N LEU A 25 -13.27 7.72 14.84
CA LEU A 25 -13.77 6.37 14.59
C LEU A 25 -14.40 5.80 15.87
N MET A 26 -13.70 5.88 17.00
CA MET A 26 -14.21 5.44 18.31
C MET A 26 -15.57 6.08 18.64
N ARG A 27 -15.73 7.39 18.45
CA ARG A 27 -17.02 8.08 18.69
C ARG A 27 -18.11 7.62 17.75
N VAL A 28 -17.80 7.36 16.48
CA VAL A 28 -18.76 6.83 15.50
C VAL A 28 -19.23 5.43 15.92
N LEU A 29 -18.31 4.59 16.39
CA LEU A 29 -18.61 3.23 16.88
C LEU A 29 -19.40 3.24 18.20
N ASP A 30 -19.08 4.15 19.12
CA ASP A 30 -19.81 4.35 20.37
C ASP A 30 -21.26 4.79 20.13
N ALA A 31 -21.47 5.64 19.12
CA ALA A 31 -22.78 6.20 18.81
C ALA A 31 -23.73 5.22 18.08
N ASP A 32 -23.23 4.11 17.51
CA ASP A 32 -24.07 3.17 16.79
C ASP A 32 -23.64 1.70 16.94
N SER A 33 -24.40 0.98 17.76
CA SER A 33 -24.24 -0.45 18.03
C SER A 33 -24.57 -1.38 16.84
N ARG A 34 -24.99 -0.84 15.68
CA ARG A 34 -25.27 -1.64 14.47
C ARG A 34 -24.06 -1.78 13.56
N ILE A 35 -23.04 -0.92 13.71
CA ILE A 35 -21.85 -0.94 12.85
C ILE A 35 -21.11 -2.27 13.02
N ALA A 36 -21.04 -3.11 11.99
CA ALA A 36 -20.45 -4.43 12.06
C ALA A 36 -18.99 -4.47 11.55
N ARG A 37 -18.65 -3.57 10.62
CA ARG A 37 -17.36 -3.58 9.91
C ARG A 37 -16.76 -2.19 9.79
N VAL A 38 -15.44 -2.13 9.84
CA VAL A 38 -14.65 -0.97 9.46
C VAL A 38 -13.70 -1.39 8.35
N PHE A 39 -13.67 -0.64 7.27
CA PHE A 39 -12.74 -0.78 6.16
C PHE A 39 -11.71 0.34 6.20
N LEU A 40 -10.46 -0.01 6.46
CA LEU A 40 -9.32 0.89 6.36
C LEU A 40 -8.75 0.82 4.94
N MET A 41 -8.56 1.96 4.30
CA MET A 41 -8.13 2.00 2.90
C MET A 41 -7.06 3.04 2.70
N GLY A 42 -5.97 2.62 2.06
CA GLY A 42 -4.87 3.53 1.75
C GLY A 42 -3.93 3.76 2.92
N ASP A 43 -3.11 4.80 2.80
CA ASP A 43 -1.84 4.83 3.53
C ASP A 43 -2.01 5.14 5.01
N LEU A 44 -1.42 4.29 5.84
CA LEU A 44 -1.29 4.60 7.26
C LEU A 44 -0.22 5.67 7.50
N ARG A 45 0.90 5.58 6.79
CA ARG A 45 2.05 6.49 6.88
C ARG A 45 2.01 7.58 5.79
N PRO A 46 2.50 8.81 6.05
CA PRO A 46 2.68 9.81 5.00
C PRO A 46 3.98 9.62 4.21
N ASN A 47 3.97 10.01 2.94
CA ASN A 47 5.03 9.82 1.95
C ASN A 47 6.40 10.41 2.38
N GLU A 48 6.39 11.47 3.20
CA GLU A 48 7.60 12.23 3.56
C GLU A 48 8.16 11.88 4.96
N ALA A 49 7.49 11.02 5.74
CA ALA A 49 7.88 10.81 7.13
C ALA A 49 9.00 9.79 7.30
N ILE A 50 10.21 10.09 6.83
CA ILE A 50 11.41 9.31 7.19
C ILE A 50 11.99 9.87 8.50
N TYR A 51 12.06 9.05 9.53
CA TYR A 51 12.73 9.37 10.79
C TYR A 51 14.25 9.19 10.64
N TYR A 52 14.92 10.16 9.99
CA TYR A 52 16.37 10.10 9.73
C TYR A 52 17.21 9.88 10.99
N ASP A 53 16.81 10.44 12.13
CA ASP A 53 17.48 10.22 13.41
C ASP A 53 17.44 8.73 13.82
N LYS A 54 16.31 8.06 13.58
CA LYS A 54 16.14 6.62 13.83
C LYS A 54 16.91 5.77 12.84
N VAL A 55 16.93 6.16 11.57
CA VAL A 55 17.79 5.53 10.55
C VAL A 55 19.25 5.58 10.99
N ALA A 56 19.74 6.74 11.44
CA ALA A 56 21.11 6.91 11.91
C ALA A 56 21.41 6.10 13.19
N GLU A 57 20.46 6.05 14.13
CA GLU A 57 20.55 5.22 15.34
C GLU A 57 20.70 3.73 14.98
N PHE A 58 19.81 3.21 14.13
CA PHE A 58 19.82 1.80 13.72
C PHE A 58 21.06 1.45 12.89
N ALA A 59 21.54 2.38 12.05
CA ALA A 59 22.75 2.18 11.25
C ALA A 59 24.01 1.91 12.12
N LYS A 60 24.11 2.56 13.30
CA LYS A 60 25.23 2.35 14.23
C LYS A 60 25.27 0.92 14.77
N GLY A 61 24.10 0.33 15.03
CA GLY A 61 23.97 -1.04 15.54
C GLY A 61 24.02 -2.13 14.46
N ALA A 62 23.75 -1.79 13.20
CA ALA A 62 23.61 -2.76 12.10
C ALA A 62 24.93 -3.09 11.36
N GLY A 63 26.07 -2.57 11.83
CA GLY A 63 27.35 -2.78 11.16
C GLY A 63 27.49 -2.03 9.82
N ALA A 64 26.64 -1.03 9.57
CA ALA A 64 26.60 -0.26 8.33
C ALA A 64 27.96 0.39 8.00
N ALA A 65 28.66 0.93 9.01
CA ALA A 65 29.98 1.54 8.83
C ALA A 65 31.01 0.54 8.28
N LYS A 66 31.03 -0.69 8.82
CA LYS A 66 31.95 -1.75 8.34
C LYS A 66 31.60 -2.21 6.94
N ALA A 67 30.31 -2.33 6.62
CA ALA A 67 29.85 -2.69 5.29
C ALA A 67 30.18 -1.59 4.26
N PHE A 68 30.07 -0.32 4.65
CA PHE A 68 30.41 0.82 3.80
C PHE A 68 31.91 0.89 3.50
N GLU A 69 32.77 0.65 4.49
CA GLU A 69 34.22 0.58 4.26
C GLU A 69 34.60 -0.61 3.35
N LYS A 70 33.90 -1.75 3.45
CA LYS A 70 34.08 -2.87 2.51
C LYS A 70 33.69 -2.48 1.08
N LEU A 71 32.56 -1.79 0.90
CA LEU A 71 32.12 -1.32 -0.42
C LEU A 71 33.15 -0.37 -1.02
N LYS A 72 33.62 0.64 -0.29
CA LYS A 72 34.67 1.56 -0.76
C LYS A 72 35.94 0.82 -1.20
N GLY A 73 36.33 -0.22 -0.45
CA GLY A 73 37.46 -1.07 -0.82
C GLY A 73 37.23 -1.82 -2.13
N ALA A 74 36.05 -2.41 -2.29
CA ALA A 74 35.66 -3.13 -3.50
C ALA A 74 35.50 -2.21 -4.72
N GLU A 75 34.91 -1.02 -4.55
CA GLU A 75 34.78 0.03 -5.57
C GLU A 75 36.14 0.45 -6.11
N LYS A 76 37.13 0.69 -5.23
CA LYS A 76 38.50 1.02 -5.65
C LYS A 76 39.13 -0.10 -6.48
N SER A 77 38.90 -1.36 -6.10
CA SER A 77 39.40 -2.52 -6.84
C SER A 77 38.71 -2.66 -8.20
N LEU A 78 37.39 -2.44 -8.25
CA LEU A 78 36.61 -2.46 -9.48
C LEU A 78 36.99 -1.30 -10.41
N GLN A 79 37.20 -0.10 -9.87
CA GLN A 79 37.64 1.05 -10.64
C GLN A 79 39.00 0.79 -11.30
N ARG A 80 39.99 0.27 -10.56
CA ARG A 80 41.29 -0.12 -11.14
C ARG A 80 41.16 -1.17 -12.24
N LEU A 81 40.20 -2.09 -12.08
CA LEU A 81 39.91 -3.10 -13.07
C LEU A 81 39.34 -2.47 -14.35
N ILE A 82 38.36 -1.58 -14.22
CA ILE A 82 37.77 -0.83 -15.35
C ILE A 82 38.84 0.01 -16.05
N GLU A 83 39.67 0.75 -15.29
CA GLU A 83 40.77 1.57 -15.84
C GLU A 83 41.78 0.74 -16.65
N ARG A 84 42.02 -0.52 -16.27
CA ARG A 84 42.93 -1.42 -16.99
C ARG A 84 42.36 -1.94 -18.31
N PHE A 85 41.06 -2.17 -18.38
CA PHE A 85 40.37 -2.66 -19.59
C PHE A 85 39.92 -1.54 -20.52
N GLY A 86 39.71 -0.33 -19.99
CA GLY A 86 38.83 0.67 -20.58
C GLY A 86 37.36 0.31 -20.34
N GLU A 87 36.48 1.31 -20.26
CA GLU A 87 35.07 1.11 -19.94
C GLU A 87 34.35 0.21 -20.95
N GLU A 88 34.54 0.44 -22.25
CA GLU A 88 33.98 -0.40 -23.33
C GLU A 88 34.55 -1.83 -23.28
N GLY A 89 35.87 -1.96 -23.14
CA GLY A 89 36.54 -3.27 -23.08
C GLY A 89 36.15 -4.09 -21.85
N PHE A 90 35.87 -3.42 -20.72
CA PHE A 90 35.38 -4.08 -19.51
C PHE A 90 33.94 -4.59 -19.70
N ASN A 91 33.06 -3.76 -20.27
CA ASN A 91 31.68 -4.13 -20.54
C ASN A 91 31.60 -5.29 -21.53
N ASP A 92 32.38 -5.25 -22.61
CA ASP A 92 32.45 -6.34 -23.58
C ASP A 92 32.95 -7.65 -22.93
N ALA A 93 33.95 -7.56 -22.05
CA ALA A 93 34.46 -8.74 -21.34
C ALA A 93 33.45 -9.32 -20.34
N LEU A 94 32.65 -8.45 -19.70
CA LEU A 94 31.57 -8.85 -18.80
C LEU A 94 30.44 -9.55 -19.56
N VAL A 95 29.95 -8.95 -20.65
CA VAL A 95 28.85 -9.49 -21.47
C VAL A 95 29.24 -10.83 -22.11
N ASN A 96 30.46 -10.92 -22.63
CA ASN A 96 30.94 -12.12 -23.31
C ASN A 96 31.52 -13.19 -22.35
N GLY A 97 31.54 -12.92 -21.03
CA GLY A 97 32.02 -13.87 -20.02
C GLY A 97 33.52 -14.19 -20.08
N THR A 98 34.32 -13.30 -20.66
CA THR A 98 35.76 -13.52 -20.93
C THR A 98 36.68 -13.03 -19.80
N LEU A 99 36.11 -12.48 -18.72
CA LEU A 99 36.86 -12.10 -17.53
C LEU A 99 37.61 -13.30 -16.93
N GLY A 100 38.87 -13.09 -16.55
CA GLY A 100 39.68 -14.09 -15.86
C GLY A 100 39.24 -14.29 -14.40
N GLN A 101 39.86 -15.26 -13.72
CA GLN A 101 39.48 -15.64 -12.36
C GLN A 101 39.68 -14.49 -11.35
N SER A 102 40.76 -13.72 -11.49
CA SER A 102 41.06 -12.55 -10.64
C SER A 102 40.03 -11.44 -10.82
N GLU A 103 39.58 -11.19 -12.05
CA GLU A 103 38.61 -10.15 -12.39
C GLU A 103 37.22 -10.51 -11.87
N ARG A 104 36.81 -11.77 -12.07
CA ARG A 104 35.55 -12.28 -11.51
C ARG A 104 35.51 -12.20 -9.99
N LYS A 105 36.66 -12.40 -9.33
CA LYS A 105 36.76 -12.24 -7.88
C LYS A 105 36.49 -10.80 -7.44
N VAL A 106 37.06 -9.81 -8.13
CA VAL A 106 36.81 -8.38 -7.84
C VAL A 106 35.33 -8.03 -8.01
N LEU A 107 34.71 -8.48 -9.09
CA LEU A 107 33.26 -8.31 -9.29
C LEU A 107 32.45 -8.97 -8.18
N SER A 108 32.75 -10.22 -7.84
CA SER A 108 32.06 -10.94 -6.77
C SER A 108 32.21 -10.25 -5.41
N GLU A 109 33.38 -9.68 -5.11
CA GLU A 109 33.62 -8.90 -3.90
C GLU A 109 32.80 -7.60 -3.87
N TYR A 110 32.72 -6.89 -5.00
CA TYR A 110 31.87 -5.71 -5.15
C TYR A 110 30.39 -6.05 -4.99
N ASP A 111 29.89 -7.04 -5.74
CA ASP A 111 28.50 -7.49 -5.68
C ASP A 111 28.10 -7.96 -4.27
N SER A 112 29.01 -8.66 -3.60
CA SER A 112 28.81 -9.10 -2.20
C SER A 112 28.74 -7.90 -1.24
N ALA A 113 29.59 -6.89 -1.43
CA ALA A 113 29.59 -5.69 -0.59
C ALA A 113 28.32 -4.84 -0.80
N VAL A 114 27.91 -4.64 -2.05
CA VAL A 114 26.64 -3.98 -2.41
C VAL A 114 25.46 -4.74 -1.82
N SER A 115 25.41 -6.06 -2.00
CA SER A 115 24.34 -6.91 -1.45
C SER A 115 24.25 -6.82 0.06
N ALA A 116 25.38 -6.84 0.77
CA ALA A 116 25.41 -6.70 2.22
C ALA A 116 24.88 -5.34 2.69
N LEU A 117 25.26 -4.24 2.03
CA LEU A 117 24.74 -2.91 2.33
C LEU A 117 23.23 -2.80 2.05
N ASN A 118 22.76 -3.40 0.96
CA ASN A 118 21.34 -3.45 0.64
C ASN A 118 20.53 -4.19 1.72
N VAL A 119 21.03 -5.32 2.22
CA VAL A 119 20.39 -6.05 3.32
C VAL A 119 20.35 -5.21 4.60
N ILE A 120 21.43 -4.52 4.94
CA ILE A 120 21.48 -3.63 6.12
C ILE A 120 20.51 -2.47 5.98
N GLY A 121 20.51 -1.79 4.82
CA GLY A 121 19.60 -0.68 4.56
C GLY A 121 18.14 -1.12 4.67
N ARG A 122 17.80 -2.29 4.11
CA ARG A 122 16.48 -2.92 4.21
C ARG A 122 16.04 -3.08 5.68
N ASP A 123 16.85 -3.73 6.51
CA ASP A 123 16.55 -3.95 7.93
C ASP A 123 16.36 -2.64 8.72
N ILE A 124 17.19 -1.63 8.45
CA ILE A 124 17.08 -0.31 9.09
C ILE A 124 15.73 0.34 8.76
N TYR A 125 15.35 0.37 7.47
CA TYR A 125 14.07 0.93 7.05
C TYR A 125 12.88 0.13 7.59
N ALA A 126 12.97 -1.20 7.65
CA ALA A 126 11.90 -2.01 8.24
C ALA A 126 11.68 -1.69 9.73
N LYS A 127 12.77 -1.50 10.48
CA LYS A 127 12.71 -1.08 11.89
C LYS A 127 12.12 0.32 12.07
N GLU A 128 12.45 1.23 11.16
CA GLU A 128 11.94 2.61 11.19
C GLU A 128 10.45 2.66 10.87
N SER A 129 10.02 2.03 9.77
CA SER A 129 8.60 1.94 9.40
C SER A 129 7.76 1.22 10.46
N ALA A 130 8.33 0.23 11.16
CA ALA A 130 7.63 -0.48 12.23
C ALA A 130 7.16 0.46 13.35
N LEU A 131 7.84 1.59 13.59
CA LEU A 131 7.45 2.54 14.64
C LEU A 131 6.07 3.14 14.40
N ASP A 132 5.75 3.50 13.15
CA ASP A 132 4.42 4.01 12.78
C ASP A 132 3.38 2.89 12.88
N TYR A 133 3.66 1.73 12.27
CA TYR A 133 2.72 0.60 12.24
C TYR A 133 2.40 0.03 13.62
N ASP A 134 3.40 -0.08 14.51
CA ASP A 134 3.19 -0.52 15.88
C ASP A 134 2.25 0.45 16.62
N LYS A 135 2.33 1.75 16.33
CA LYS A 135 1.41 2.75 16.90
C LYS A 135 0.00 2.64 16.33
N HIS A 136 -0.15 2.42 15.02
CA HIS A 136 -1.46 2.14 14.42
C HIS A 136 -2.08 0.87 15.00
N GLU A 137 -1.29 -0.18 15.19
CA GLU A 137 -1.75 -1.43 15.80
C GLU A 137 -2.26 -1.20 17.23
N VAL A 138 -1.59 -0.38 18.04
CA VAL A 138 -2.07 -0.05 19.39
C VAL A 138 -3.46 0.60 19.37
N GLU A 139 -3.68 1.58 18.50
CA GLU A 139 -4.98 2.27 18.36
C GLU A 139 -6.08 1.33 17.85
N LEU A 140 -5.77 0.51 16.83
CA LEU A 140 -6.71 -0.44 16.24
C LEU A 140 -7.04 -1.60 17.19
N SER A 141 -6.04 -2.12 17.92
CA SER A 141 -6.23 -3.09 18.99
C SER A 141 -7.14 -2.54 20.09
N ALA A 142 -6.97 -1.27 20.47
CA ALA A 142 -7.84 -0.64 21.47
C ALA A 142 -9.30 -0.55 21.00
N ILE A 143 -9.52 -0.21 19.73
CA ILE A 143 -10.85 -0.22 19.10
C ILE A 143 -11.43 -1.63 19.13
N LYS A 144 -10.68 -2.63 18.67
CA LYS A 144 -11.12 -4.04 18.64
C LYS A 144 -11.44 -4.56 20.04
N LYS A 145 -10.63 -4.22 21.04
CA LYS A 145 -10.85 -4.60 22.44
C LYS A 145 -12.14 -3.98 22.99
N LYS A 146 -12.38 -2.69 22.74
CA LYS A 146 -13.59 -2.00 23.23
C LYS A 146 -14.84 -2.40 22.45
N HIS A 147 -14.71 -2.62 21.15
CA HIS A 147 -15.78 -2.96 20.23
C HIS A 147 -15.59 -4.37 19.65
N GLY A 148 -15.51 -5.40 20.49
CA GLY A 148 -15.19 -6.78 20.06
C GLY A 148 -16.12 -7.40 19.01
N ARG A 149 -17.27 -6.79 18.76
CA ARG A 149 -18.22 -7.16 17.69
C ARG A 149 -17.85 -6.61 16.31
N VAL A 150 -16.98 -5.61 16.26
CA VAL A 150 -16.60 -4.91 15.02
C VAL A 150 -15.41 -5.62 14.40
N GLN A 151 -15.56 -6.02 13.15
CA GLN A 151 -14.47 -6.57 12.35
C GLN A 151 -13.74 -5.43 11.62
N LEU A 152 -12.41 -5.49 11.63
CA LEU A 152 -11.54 -4.53 10.95
C LEU A 152 -10.96 -5.21 9.71
N PHE A 153 -11.28 -4.65 8.56
CA PHE A 153 -10.74 -5.06 7.26
C PHE A 153 -9.98 -3.91 6.63
N GLY A 154 -9.14 -4.19 5.64
CA GLY A 154 -8.55 -3.11 4.89
C GLY A 154 -7.84 -3.50 3.62
N THR A 155 -7.50 -2.47 2.86
CA THR A 155 -6.62 -2.54 1.69
C THR A 155 -5.48 -1.55 1.95
N PRO A 156 -4.21 -2.02 1.98
CA PRO A 156 -3.07 -1.15 2.23
C PRO A 156 -2.96 -0.08 1.16
N GLY A 157 -2.32 1.05 1.49
CA GLY A 157 -1.91 2.02 0.49
C GLY A 157 -0.62 1.66 -0.22
N ASN A 158 -0.20 2.51 -1.15
CA ASN A 158 1.00 2.37 -1.97
C ASN A 158 2.30 2.61 -1.18
N HIS A 159 2.23 3.33 -0.06
CA HIS A 159 3.31 3.47 0.90
C HIS A 159 3.30 2.37 1.96
N ASP A 160 2.24 1.57 1.99
CA ASP A 160 2.10 0.44 2.88
C ASP A 160 2.60 -0.84 2.21
N THR A 161 3.70 -1.32 2.76
CA THR A 161 4.40 -2.50 2.26
C THR A 161 3.74 -3.80 2.74
N VAL A 162 4.08 -4.97 2.15
CA VAL A 162 3.56 -6.28 2.59
C VAL A 162 3.81 -6.56 4.07
N PHE A 163 4.84 -5.93 4.63
CA PHE A 163 5.19 -5.97 6.05
C PHE A 163 4.10 -5.42 6.98
N ILE A 164 3.20 -4.56 6.48
CA ILE A 164 2.08 -4.03 7.27
C ILE A 164 1.21 -5.15 7.84
N LYS A 165 1.05 -6.26 7.13
CA LYS A 165 0.23 -7.40 7.59
C LYS A 165 0.82 -8.08 8.83
N ASP A 166 2.14 -8.03 8.97
CA ASP A 166 2.86 -8.65 10.09
C ASP A 166 2.91 -7.72 11.31
N ARG A 167 2.72 -6.41 11.08
CA ARG A 167 2.76 -5.37 12.12
C ARG A 167 1.38 -4.96 12.61
N VAL A 168 0.44 -4.72 11.71
CA VAL A 168 -0.94 -4.34 11.98
C VAL A 168 -1.84 -5.57 11.90
N LYS A 169 -1.81 -6.38 12.95
CA LYS A 169 -2.52 -7.67 13.07
C LYS A 169 -3.99 -7.54 13.44
N SER A 170 -4.40 -6.36 13.89
CA SER A 170 -5.80 -6.10 14.25
C SER A 170 -6.73 -6.04 13.03
N VAL A 171 -6.16 -5.82 11.84
CA VAL A 171 -6.85 -5.68 10.56
C VAL A 171 -6.63 -6.94 9.71
N SER A 172 -7.70 -7.46 9.09
CA SER A 172 -7.57 -8.44 8.00
C SER A 172 -7.41 -7.69 6.68
N TRP A 173 -6.25 -7.87 6.06
CA TRP A 173 -5.84 -7.16 4.85
C TRP A 173 -6.27 -7.93 3.62
N LEU A 174 -7.37 -7.49 3.01
CA LEU A 174 -8.12 -8.22 2.00
C LEU A 174 -7.30 -8.62 0.76
N PRO A 175 -6.36 -7.81 0.23
CA PRO A 175 -5.56 -8.22 -0.92
C PRO A 175 -4.68 -9.46 -0.68
N TYR A 176 -4.49 -9.89 0.57
CA TYR A 176 -3.64 -11.04 0.91
C TYR A 176 -4.42 -12.30 1.28
N ASP A 177 -5.70 -12.19 1.68
CA ASP A 177 -6.46 -13.32 2.23
C ASP A 177 -7.91 -13.43 1.75
N GLN A 178 -8.44 -12.40 1.06
CA GLN A 178 -9.79 -12.32 0.47
C GLN A 178 -10.90 -12.91 1.37
N THR A 179 -10.81 -12.69 2.68
CA THR A 179 -11.67 -13.36 3.68
C THR A 179 -13.18 -13.07 3.54
N LEU A 180 -13.56 -12.07 2.76
CA LEU A 180 -14.95 -11.70 2.50
C LEU A 180 -15.44 -12.09 1.09
N GLU A 181 -14.66 -12.83 0.32
CA GLU A 181 -14.99 -13.19 -1.07
C GLU A 181 -16.34 -13.91 -1.17
N SER A 182 -16.61 -14.83 -0.25
CA SER A 182 -17.89 -15.57 -0.18
C SER A 182 -19.12 -14.67 0.03
N GLU A 183 -18.94 -13.43 0.46
CA GLU A 183 -19.97 -12.41 0.59
C GLU A 183 -20.07 -11.49 -0.64
N GLY A 184 -19.33 -11.78 -1.71
CA GLY A 184 -19.20 -10.93 -2.89
C GLY A 184 -18.39 -9.66 -2.62
N ILE A 185 -17.47 -9.69 -1.65
CA ILE A 185 -16.63 -8.56 -1.28
C ILE A 185 -15.16 -8.92 -1.51
N ILE A 186 -14.45 -8.13 -2.31
CA ILE A 186 -13.02 -8.35 -2.58
C ILE A 186 -12.19 -7.11 -2.24
N GLY A 187 -10.92 -7.32 -1.89
CA GLY A 187 -9.91 -6.28 -1.75
C GLY A 187 -9.04 -6.14 -3.01
N ALA A 188 -8.63 -4.92 -3.36
CA ALA A 188 -7.73 -4.69 -4.50
C ALA A 188 -6.80 -3.48 -4.27
N LEU A 189 -5.49 -3.64 -4.38
CA LEU A 189 -4.55 -2.52 -4.25
C LEU A 189 -4.62 -1.59 -5.47
N VAL A 190 -4.46 -2.18 -6.66
CA VAL A 190 -4.52 -1.47 -7.96
C VAL A 190 -3.58 -0.24 -7.97
N CYS A 191 -2.26 -0.33 -7.66
CA CYS A 191 -1.32 0.84 -7.65
C CYS A 191 -0.17 0.73 -8.70
N ARG A 192 0.17 1.78 -9.47
CA ARG A 192 1.07 1.67 -10.65
C ARG A 192 2.53 1.41 -10.28
N GLU A 193 3.11 0.33 -10.83
CA GLU A 193 4.55 0.03 -10.71
C GLU A 193 5.47 1.05 -11.40
N LYS A 194 5.08 1.58 -12.58
CA LYS A 194 5.98 2.37 -13.48
C LYS A 194 5.76 3.89 -13.49
N PHE A 195 4.63 4.37 -12.98
CA PHE A 195 4.31 5.80 -12.93
C PHE A 195 3.66 6.09 -11.59
N GLY A 196 4.48 6.42 -10.61
CA GLY A 196 4.03 6.70 -9.26
C GLY A 196 4.92 6.07 -8.20
N GLU A 197 4.46 6.24 -6.97
CA GLU A 197 5.08 6.08 -5.66
C GLU A 197 5.60 4.68 -5.32
N MET A 198 5.46 3.68 -6.20
CA MET A 198 6.23 2.43 -6.16
C MET A 198 7.71 2.65 -6.53
N HIS A 199 8.07 3.82 -7.08
CA HIS A 199 9.45 4.13 -7.43
C HIS A 199 10.37 4.21 -6.19
N GLN A 200 11.58 3.64 -6.28
CA GLN A 200 12.56 3.61 -5.18
C GLN A 200 12.96 5.01 -4.66
N GLN A 201 12.72 6.06 -5.43
CA GLN A 201 12.98 7.45 -5.01
C GLN A 201 11.92 7.99 -4.02
N PHE A 202 10.69 7.45 -4.01
CA PHE A 202 9.60 7.90 -3.12
C PHE A 202 9.43 7.00 -1.89
N ASN A 203 9.73 5.70 -1.99
CA ASN A 203 9.58 4.71 -0.91
C ASN A 203 10.91 4.21 -0.31
N GLY A 204 12.03 4.88 -0.62
CA GLY A 204 13.37 4.36 -0.36
C GLY A 204 13.71 3.16 -1.26
N PRO A 205 14.88 2.51 -1.10
CA PRO A 205 15.37 1.42 -1.98
C PRO A 205 14.55 0.11 -1.94
N ASN A 206 13.28 0.19 -1.54
CA ASN A 206 12.50 -0.83 -0.88
C ASN A 206 11.18 -1.19 -1.58
N LEU A 207 11.19 -1.23 -2.91
CA LEU A 207 10.29 -2.15 -3.64
C LEU A 207 10.43 -3.61 -3.17
N ALA A 208 11.53 -3.97 -2.49
CA ALA A 208 11.68 -5.27 -1.81
C ALA A 208 10.67 -5.53 -0.69
N TYR A 209 10.05 -4.49 -0.13
CA TYR A 209 8.95 -4.63 0.84
C TYR A 209 7.58 -4.41 0.19
N ALA A 210 7.52 -3.86 -1.02
CA ALA A 210 6.32 -3.74 -1.82
C ALA A 210 6.30 -4.66 -3.07
N PRO A 211 6.74 -5.93 -3.05
CA PRO A 211 6.16 -6.86 -4.00
C PRO A 211 4.75 -7.16 -3.49
N LEU A 212 3.76 -7.02 -4.37
CA LEU A 212 2.46 -7.69 -4.26
C LEU A 212 2.68 -9.21 -4.29
N GLY A 213 3.44 -9.77 -3.35
CA GLY A 213 4.02 -11.12 -3.46
C GLY A 213 4.68 -11.38 -4.83
N PRO A 214 4.93 -12.65 -5.18
CA PRO A 214 5.12 -13.09 -6.57
C PRO A 214 3.81 -13.01 -7.40
N GLU A 215 2.82 -12.27 -6.93
CA GLU A 215 1.40 -12.51 -7.10
C GLU A 215 0.63 -11.29 -7.66
N GLY A 216 1.30 -10.15 -7.84
CA GLY A 216 0.96 -9.00 -8.70
C GLY A 216 -0.53 -8.64 -8.84
N ASP A 217 -0.98 -7.65 -8.07
CA ASP A 217 -2.31 -7.01 -8.18
C ASP A 217 -2.26 -5.72 -9.04
N ASP A 218 -1.26 -5.61 -9.92
CA ASP A 218 -1.00 -4.41 -10.72
C ASP A 218 -1.75 -4.47 -12.05
N ASP A 219 -2.99 -4.04 -11.96
CA ASP A 219 -3.95 -3.95 -13.03
C ASP A 219 -3.91 -2.58 -13.70
N TYR A 220 -3.20 -2.44 -14.83
CA TYR A 220 -3.02 -1.10 -15.40
C TYR A 220 -3.37 -0.88 -16.85
N ASP A 221 -2.84 -1.66 -17.78
CA ASP A 221 -3.05 -1.35 -19.20
C ASP A 221 -3.23 -2.61 -20.05
N ASP A 222 -3.32 -3.80 -19.43
CA ASP A 222 -3.52 -5.08 -20.12
C ASP A 222 -4.41 -5.99 -19.29
N LEU A 223 -5.65 -6.18 -19.77
CA LEU A 223 -6.65 -7.01 -19.12
C LEU A 223 -6.20 -8.48 -19.03
N ALA A 224 -5.38 -8.95 -19.98
CA ALA A 224 -4.86 -10.32 -19.96
C ALA A 224 -3.84 -10.55 -18.84
N LYS A 225 -3.23 -9.48 -18.31
CA LYS A 225 -2.29 -9.50 -17.19
C LYS A 225 -2.93 -9.11 -15.86
N SER A 226 -4.18 -8.66 -15.91
CA SER A 226 -4.93 -8.24 -14.73
C SER A 226 -5.40 -9.46 -13.94
N ARG A 227 -4.61 -9.90 -12.96
CA ARG A 227 -4.97 -11.04 -12.11
C ARG A 227 -6.32 -10.86 -11.43
N LEU A 228 -6.57 -9.68 -10.86
CA LEU A 228 -7.85 -9.29 -10.27
C LEU A 228 -9.01 -9.60 -11.22
N TYR A 229 -8.89 -9.23 -12.49
CA TYR A 229 -9.94 -9.53 -13.47
C TYR A 229 -9.99 -11.02 -13.84
N GLN A 230 -8.85 -11.67 -14.05
CA GLN A 230 -8.81 -13.10 -14.41
C GLN A 230 -9.45 -13.97 -13.34
N GLU A 231 -9.25 -13.65 -12.06
CA GLU A 231 -9.80 -14.41 -10.94
C GLU A 231 -11.29 -14.13 -10.70
N TYR A 232 -11.72 -12.88 -10.86
CA TYR A 232 -13.06 -12.47 -10.47
C TYR A 232 -14.04 -12.21 -11.63
N SER A 233 -13.63 -12.41 -12.88
CA SER A 233 -14.57 -12.35 -14.01
C SER A 233 -15.64 -13.43 -13.88
N GLY A 234 -16.90 -13.04 -14.12
CA GLY A 234 -18.06 -13.92 -13.93
C GLY A 234 -18.46 -14.19 -12.48
N VAL A 235 -17.70 -13.69 -11.49
CA VAL A 235 -18.08 -13.77 -10.08
C VAL A 235 -19.06 -12.64 -9.75
N PRO A 236 -20.19 -12.92 -9.05
CA PRO A 236 -21.10 -11.88 -8.61
C PRO A 236 -20.46 -11.08 -7.46
N LEU A 237 -20.06 -9.85 -7.76
CA LEU A 237 -19.42 -8.94 -6.80
C LEU A 237 -20.38 -7.85 -6.38
N ASP A 238 -20.53 -7.65 -5.07
CA ASP A 238 -21.33 -6.58 -4.47
C ASP A 238 -20.50 -5.36 -4.10
N LEU A 239 -19.29 -5.58 -3.60
CA LEU A 239 -18.39 -4.54 -3.10
C LEU A 239 -16.94 -4.84 -3.50
N ILE A 240 -16.23 -3.82 -3.98
CA ILE A 240 -14.78 -3.84 -4.13
C ILE A 240 -14.20 -2.79 -3.17
N VAL A 241 -13.31 -3.21 -2.29
CA VAL A 241 -12.57 -2.33 -1.36
C VAL A 241 -11.19 -2.12 -1.94
N SER A 242 -10.91 -0.91 -2.42
CA SER A 242 -9.67 -0.64 -3.13
C SER A 242 -8.90 0.56 -2.64
N HIS A 243 -7.57 0.49 -2.73
CA HIS A 243 -6.74 1.66 -2.52
C HIS A 243 -6.96 2.62 -3.69
N CYS A 244 -6.76 2.13 -4.91
CA CYS A 244 -7.17 2.83 -6.12
C CYS A 244 -8.42 2.19 -6.74
N GLY A 245 -9.40 3.01 -7.13
CA GLY A 245 -10.59 2.57 -7.87
C GLY A 245 -10.34 2.34 -9.36
N GLY A 246 -11.38 1.83 -10.06
CA GLY A 246 -11.39 1.78 -11.51
C GLY A 246 -11.55 3.14 -12.17
N HIS A 247 -11.35 3.17 -13.48
CA HIS A 247 -11.64 4.30 -14.36
C HIS A 247 -13.14 4.43 -14.60
N TRP A 248 -13.87 4.83 -13.55
CA TRP A 248 -15.29 5.11 -13.60
C TRP A 248 -15.53 6.63 -13.46
N GLY A 249 -16.45 7.18 -14.25
CA GLY A 249 -16.84 8.58 -14.19
C GLY A 249 -15.76 9.57 -14.65
N LYS A 250 -15.96 10.85 -14.31
CA LYS A 250 -15.00 11.93 -14.59
C LYS A 250 -13.96 11.98 -13.48
N VAL A 251 -12.83 11.29 -13.69
CA VAL A 251 -11.65 11.48 -12.86
C VAL A 251 -11.17 12.93 -13.03
N ARG A 252 -11.01 13.67 -11.93
CA ARG A 252 -10.35 14.99 -11.97
C ARG A 252 -8.85 14.74 -12.13
N GLY A 253 -8.30 14.99 -13.32
CA GLY A 253 -6.86 14.89 -13.60
C GLY A 253 -6.51 13.84 -14.65
N SER A 254 -5.22 13.57 -14.80
CA SER A 254 -4.65 12.56 -15.72
C SER A 254 -4.70 11.13 -15.17
N TYR A 255 -5.21 10.93 -13.96
CA TYR A 255 -5.22 9.64 -13.29
C TYR A 255 -6.14 8.64 -14.01
N ARG A 256 -5.60 7.47 -14.34
CA ARG A 256 -6.35 6.34 -14.91
C ARG A 256 -6.24 5.18 -13.94
N GLY A 257 -7.36 4.88 -13.26
CA GLY A 257 -7.50 3.69 -12.41
C GLY A 257 -7.27 2.39 -13.18
N GLY A 258 -7.31 1.26 -12.49
CA GLY A 258 -6.95 -0.03 -13.10
C GLY A 258 -7.96 -0.56 -14.12
N LEU A 259 -7.48 -1.21 -15.18
CA LEU A 259 -8.30 -1.63 -16.32
C LEU A 259 -9.25 -2.79 -15.99
N GLY A 260 -8.76 -3.82 -15.32
CA GLY A 260 -9.48 -4.99 -14.85
C GLY A 260 -10.49 -4.70 -13.77
N ILE A 261 -10.17 -3.91 -12.73
CA ILE A 261 -11.17 -3.45 -11.77
C ILE A 261 -12.27 -2.65 -12.50
N THR A 262 -11.90 -1.82 -13.48
CA THR A 262 -12.87 -1.10 -14.31
C THR A 262 -13.80 -2.08 -15.02
N LYS A 263 -13.22 -3.12 -15.64
CA LYS A 263 -13.94 -4.16 -16.37
C LYS A 263 -14.86 -4.97 -15.47
N LEU A 264 -14.43 -5.34 -14.26
CA LEU A 264 -15.28 -5.95 -13.25
C LEU A 264 -16.50 -5.05 -12.94
N GLY A 265 -16.30 -3.73 -12.85
CA GLY A 265 -17.41 -2.76 -12.70
C GLY A 265 -18.40 -2.74 -13.87
N GLU A 266 -17.92 -2.94 -15.10
CA GLU A 266 -18.80 -3.04 -16.28
C GLU A 266 -19.66 -4.31 -16.26
N GLU A 267 -19.08 -5.43 -15.81
CA GLU A 267 -19.73 -6.74 -15.78
C GLU A 267 -20.63 -6.92 -14.56
N ASN A 268 -20.26 -6.31 -13.43
CA ASN A 268 -21.01 -6.31 -12.19
C ASN A 268 -21.76 -4.99 -12.00
N GLN A 269 -22.69 -4.68 -12.92
CA GLN A 269 -23.44 -3.43 -12.91
C GLN A 269 -24.02 -3.10 -11.53
N GLY A 270 -23.85 -1.84 -11.12
CA GLY A 270 -24.37 -1.32 -9.86
C GLY A 270 -23.56 -1.67 -8.61
N LEU A 271 -22.43 -2.38 -8.72
CA LEU A 271 -21.56 -2.67 -7.57
C LEU A 271 -21.13 -1.40 -6.84
N VAL A 272 -20.70 -1.57 -5.59
CA VAL A 272 -20.15 -0.49 -4.77
C VAL A 272 -18.63 -0.59 -4.78
N ASN A 273 -17.95 0.55 -4.86
CA ASN A 273 -16.51 0.61 -4.66
C ASN A 273 -16.19 1.58 -3.52
N TYR A 274 -15.53 1.08 -2.49
CA TYR A 274 -14.88 1.93 -1.51
C TYR A 274 -13.47 2.19 -2.04
N ALA A 275 -13.14 3.45 -2.32
CA ALA A 275 -11.82 3.85 -2.85
C ALA A 275 -11.06 4.85 -1.96
N GLY A 276 -9.73 4.76 -1.96
CA GLY A 276 -8.78 5.72 -1.39
C GLY A 276 -8.01 6.51 -2.47
N HIS A 277 -6.71 6.75 -2.21
CA HIS A 277 -5.66 7.27 -3.13
C HIS A 277 -5.83 8.72 -3.61
N ASP A 278 -6.99 9.09 -4.14
CA ASP A 278 -7.19 10.39 -4.81
C ASP A 278 -7.44 11.57 -3.84
N HIS A 279 -7.44 11.33 -2.53
CA HIS A 279 -7.56 12.28 -1.38
C HIS A 279 -8.71 13.32 -1.42
N SER A 280 -9.52 13.35 -2.47
CA SER A 280 -10.36 14.48 -2.88
C SER A 280 -11.79 14.45 -2.34
N GLY A 281 -12.17 13.42 -1.58
CA GLY A 281 -13.47 13.31 -0.92
C GLY A 281 -14.66 13.41 -1.89
N ILE A 282 -15.02 12.32 -2.55
CA ILE A 282 -16.12 12.29 -3.51
C ILE A 282 -16.99 11.04 -3.37
N VAL A 283 -18.30 11.22 -3.51
CA VAL A 283 -19.27 10.15 -3.68
C VAL A 283 -19.99 10.39 -4.99
N TYR A 284 -19.96 9.42 -5.89
CA TYR A 284 -20.65 9.54 -7.18
C TYR A 284 -21.04 8.18 -7.73
N ARG A 285 -22.04 8.18 -8.61
CA ARG A 285 -22.42 7.00 -9.38
C ARG A 285 -21.98 7.18 -10.82
N ASP A 286 -21.22 6.24 -11.34
CA ASP A 286 -20.81 6.28 -12.74
C ASP A 286 -22.02 6.13 -13.67
N PRO A 287 -22.21 7.02 -14.66
CA PRO A 287 -23.39 6.99 -15.52
C PRO A 287 -23.47 5.74 -16.41
N LYS A 288 -22.34 5.11 -16.76
CA LYS A 288 -22.29 3.97 -17.70
C LYS A 288 -22.49 2.63 -16.97
N THR A 289 -21.62 2.35 -16.02
CA THR A 289 -21.54 1.08 -15.25
C THR A 289 -22.47 1.04 -14.05
N LYS A 290 -23.00 2.21 -13.65
CA LYS A 290 -23.79 2.41 -12.43
C LYS A 290 -23.04 2.10 -11.13
N VAL A 291 -21.73 1.86 -11.19
CA VAL A 291 -20.87 1.68 -10.03
C VAL A 291 -21.02 2.88 -9.10
N LEU A 292 -21.26 2.63 -7.81
CA LEU A 292 -21.27 3.66 -6.79
C LEU A 292 -19.88 3.73 -6.14
N VAL A 293 -19.15 4.81 -6.40
CA VAL A 293 -17.85 5.07 -5.79
C VAL A 293 -18.05 5.92 -4.54
N ILE A 294 -17.53 5.43 -3.41
CA ILE A 294 -17.52 6.14 -2.12
C ILE A 294 -16.07 6.32 -1.70
N ARG A 295 -15.59 7.56 -1.76
CA ARG A 295 -14.24 7.95 -1.37
C ARG A 295 -14.32 9.11 -0.39
N PRO A 296 -14.21 8.89 0.93
CA PRO A 296 -14.41 9.97 1.90
C PRO A 296 -13.29 11.02 1.86
N GLY A 297 -12.07 10.64 1.46
CA GLY A 297 -10.87 11.50 1.46
C GLY A 297 -10.22 11.63 2.85
N VAL A 298 -8.96 12.05 2.88
CA VAL A 298 -8.02 12.02 4.04
C VAL A 298 -8.52 12.65 5.37
N ASN A 299 -9.59 13.43 5.32
CA ASN A 299 -10.14 14.15 6.48
C ASN A 299 -11.58 13.76 6.80
N TYR A 300 -12.07 12.63 6.30
CA TYR A 300 -13.43 12.18 6.55
C TYR A 300 -13.50 10.68 6.80
N ILE A 301 -14.45 10.30 7.63
CA ILE A 301 -14.90 8.91 7.78
C ILE A 301 -16.31 8.84 7.17
N ALA A 302 -16.60 7.82 6.38
CA ALA A 302 -17.96 7.57 5.90
C ALA A 302 -18.58 6.39 6.62
N LYS A 303 -19.85 6.51 7.00
CA LYS A 303 -20.67 5.41 7.49
C LYS A 303 -21.72 5.09 6.44
N VAL A 304 -21.82 3.83 6.05
CA VAL A 304 -22.60 3.37 4.90
C VAL A 304 -23.63 2.35 5.38
N PHE A 305 -24.84 2.47 4.87
CA PHE A 305 -25.95 1.54 5.12
C PHE A 305 -26.26 0.79 3.82
N ARG A 306 -25.85 -0.48 3.76
CA ARG A 306 -25.84 -1.27 2.51
C ARG A 306 -26.57 -2.60 2.64
N GLU A 307 -27.15 -3.06 1.55
CA GLU A 307 -27.69 -4.41 1.36
C GLU A 307 -27.25 -4.90 -0.03
N GLY A 308 -26.24 -5.78 -0.07
CA GLY A 308 -25.56 -6.16 -1.32
C GLY A 308 -24.98 -4.95 -2.05
N LYS A 309 -25.45 -4.68 -3.26
CA LYS A 309 -25.09 -3.51 -4.09
C LYS A 309 -25.85 -2.23 -3.70
N ASN A 310 -26.93 -2.35 -2.94
CA ASN A 310 -27.83 -1.24 -2.66
C ASN A 310 -27.34 -0.45 -1.46
N VAL A 311 -26.96 0.81 -1.68
CA VAL A 311 -26.63 1.76 -0.61
C VAL A 311 -27.81 2.69 -0.39
N SER A 312 -28.38 2.63 0.81
CA SER A 312 -29.54 3.45 1.21
C SER A 312 -29.14 4.82 1.74
N GLU A 313 -27.99 4.90 2.41
CA GLU A 313 -27.57 6.10 3.13
C GLU A 313 -26.06 6.13 3.33
N ILE A 314 -25.48 7.34 3.29
CA ILE A 314 -24.06 7.60 3.55
C ILE A 314 -23.96 8.82 4.46
N TRP A 315 -23.34 8.65 5.62
CA TRP A 315 -23.04 9.74 6.55
C TRP A 315 -21.55 10.04 6.53
N MET A 316 -21.17 11.28 6.23
CA MET A 316 -19.78 11.70 6.24
C MET A 316 -19.45 12.50 7.51
N TYR A 317 -18.44 12.05 8.24
CA TYR A 317 -17.97 12.68 9.46
C TYR A 317 -16.62 13.34 9.20
N ARG A 318 -16.57 14.66 9.35
CA ARG A 318 -15.30 15.40 9.25
C ARG A 318 -14.38 15.09 10.42
N VAL A 319 -13.12 14.86 10.10
CA VAL A 319 -12.02 14.66 11.03
C VAL A 319 -11.18 15.93 10.97
N PRO A 320 -11.02 16.66 12.08
CA PRO A 320 -10.11 17.79 12.13
C PRO A 320 -8.70 17.31 11.80
N GLN A 321 -7.96 18.05 10.97
CA GLN A 321 -6.52 17.83 10.90
C GLN A 321 -5.94 18.15 12.27
N GLY A 322 -5.30 17.17 12.91
CA GLY A 322 -4.50 17.45 14.10
C GLY A 322 -3.42 18.48 13.73
N GLN A 323 -3.13 19.42 14.63
CA GLN A 323 -1.96 20.32 14.53
C GLN A 323 -0.64 19.54 14.75
N GLY A 324 -0.46 18.42 14.06
CA GLY A 324 0.69 17.52 14.18
C GLY A 324 1.90 18.04 13.42
N GLY A 325 2.50 19.11 13.93
CA GLY A 325 3.94 19.37 13.91
C GLY A 325 4.70 19.18 12.60
N ARG A 326 4.70 20.20 11.74
CA ARG A 326 5.95 20.57 11.07
C ARG A 326 6.92 21.09 12.14
N VAL A 327 7.72 20.22 12.73
CA VAL A 327 8.99 20.67 13.31
C VAL A 327 9.92 20.89 12.12
N ARG A 328 9.98 22.13 11.62
CA ARG A 328 11.15 22.55 10.86
C ARG A 328 12.32 22.48 11.84
N ALA A 329 13.29 21.61 11.57
CA ALA A 329 14.60 21.76 12.17
C ALA A 329 15.09 23.16 11.80
N ALA A 330 15.36 23.97 12.82
CA ALA A 330 16.19 25.16 12.71
C ALA A 330 17.66 24.72 12.61
#